data_AF-A0A1W9HJJ6-F1
#
_entry.id   AF-A0A1W9HJJ6-F1
#
_cell.length_a   1.000
_cell.length_b   1.000
_cell.length_c   1.000
_cell.angle_alpha   90.00
_cell.angle_beta   90.00
_cell.angle_gamma   90.00
#
_symmetry.space_group_name_H-M   'P 1'
#
loop_
_entity.id
_entity.type
_entity.pdbx_description
1 polymer ?
#
loop_
_entity_poly.entity_id
_entity_poly.type
_entity_poly.pdbx_seq_one_letter_code
_entity_poly.pdbx_strand_id
1 'polypeptide(L)'
;MTTTSAQIEYFRREAKKLFKLVLADNPEAKERVLNVLKCANDITLMRVQHTIAVESGFLNWADLIKASELELRRAVTRSKNRTASPLGIFYRGTGIIPATPENEKLADMFDKMTPREQERFLDDGARRMGMFDR
;
A
#
# COMPACT_ATOMS: atom_id res chain seq x y z
N MET A 1 15.31 14.25 18.96
CA MET A 1 14.84 13.14 18.11
C MET A 1 14.87 13.63 16.68
N THR A 2 15.55 12.94 15.76
CA THR A 2 15.56 13.31 14.33
C THR A 2 14.21 12.98 13.70
N THR A 3 13.79 13.75 12.70
CA THR A 3 12.49 13.58 12.04
C THR A 3 12.35 12.20 11.39
N THR A 4 13.46 11.62 10.92
CA THR A 4 13.59 10.23 10.47
C THR A 4 13.17 9.21 11.55
N SER A 5 13.63 9.42 12.78
CA SER A 5 13.29 8.54 13.91
C SER A 5 11.79 8.56 14.22
N ALA A 6 11.15 9.73 14.11
CA ALA A 6 9.70 9.86 14.33
C ALA A 6 8.87 9.10 13.27
N GLN A 7 9.32 9.08 12.01
CA GLN A 7 8.64 8.36 10.92
C GLN A 7 8.78 6.85 11.05
N ILE A 8 9.97 6.35 11.39
CA ILE A 8 10.18 4.93 11.65
C ILE A 8 9.32 4.47 12.84
N GLU A 9 9.21 5.29 13.89
CA GLU A 9 8.32 5.02 15.04
C GLU A 9 6.84 5.04 14.67
N TYR A 10 6.42 5.80 13.65
CA TYR A 10 5.06 5.70 13.11
C TYR A 10 4.80 4.31 12.54
N PHE A 11 5.67 3.81 11.66
CA PHE A 11 5.50 2.48 11.05
C PHE A 11 5.61 1.35 12.07
N ARG A 12 6.48 1.48 13.08
CA ARG A 12 6.54 0.52 14.20
C ARG A 12 5.23 0.45 14.97
N ARG A 13 4.58 1.59 15.22
CA ARG A 13 3.28 1.65 15.89
C ARG A 13 2.18 1.02 15.04
N GLU A 14 2.15 1.29 13.75
CA GLU A 14 1.19 0.69 12.83
C GLU A 14 1.36 -0.84 12.75
N ALA A 15 2.61 -1.33 12.65
CA ALA A 15 2.88 -2.76 12.67
C ALA A 15 2.41 -3.42 13.98
N LYS A 16 2.62 -2.77 15.13
CA LYS A 16 2.14 -3.26 16.43
C LYS A 16 0.61 -3.30 16.50
N LYS A 17 -0.09 -2.30 15.96
CA LYS A 17 -1.57 -2.30 15.90
C LYS A 17 -2.09 -3.45 15.03
N LEU A 18 -1.53 -3.60 13.83
CA LEU A 18 -1.91 -4.68 12.92
C LEU A 18 -1.62 -6.06 13.54
N PHE A 19 -0.46 -6.22 14.17
CA PHE A 19 -0.11 -7.47 14.84
C PHE A 19 -1.06 -7.82 15.99
N LYS A 20 -1.50 -6.82 16.78
CA LYS A 20 -2.53 -7.04 17.81
C LYS A 20 -3.85 -7.52 17.20
N LEU A 21 -4.27 -6.99 16.05
CA LEU A 21 -5.49 -7.45 15.37
C LEU A 21 -5.35 -8.89 14.86
N VAL A 22 -4.19 -9.26 14.33
CA VAL A 22 -3.91 -10.65 13.92
C VAL A 22 -3.98 -11.61 15.10
N LEU A 23 -3.39 -11.23 16.25
CA LEU A 23 -3.44 -12.03 17.48
C LEU A 23 -4.87 -12.15 18.04
N ALA A 24 -5.71 -11.14 17.82
CA ALA A 24 -7.12 -11.15 18.17
C ALA A 24 -8.00 -11.90 17.15
N ASP A 25 -7.40 -12.67 16.24
CA ASP A 25 -8.08 -13.47 15.21
C ASP A 25 -8.97 -12.66 14.25
N ASN A 26 -8.64 -11.39 14.03
CA ASN A 26 -9.38 -10.57 13.08
C ASN A 26 -9.12 -11.07 11.63
N PRO A 27 -10.17 -11.45 10.88
CA PRO A 27 -10.03 -12.07 9.57
C PRO A 27 -9.42 -11.12 8.52
N GLU A 28 -9.83 -9.85 8.51
CA GLU A 28 -9.32 -8.83 7.59
C GLU A 28 -7.83 -8.55 7.82
N ALA A 29 -7.40 -8.49 9.08
CA ALA A 29 -6.01 -8.27 9.45
C ALA A 29 -5.13 -9.47 9.05
N LYS A 30 -5.63 -10.69 9.23
CA LYS A 30 -4.95 -11.91 8.77
C LYS A 30 -4.83 -11.94 7.25
N GLU A 31 -5.92 -11.70 6.53
CA GLU A 31 -5.92 -11.66 5.07
C GLU A 31 -4.93 -10.61 4.54
N ARG A 32 -4.95 -9.39 5.09
CA ARG A 32 -4.00 -8.33 4.74
C ARG A 32 -2.55 -8.76 4.87
N VAL A 33 -2.21 -9.44 5.96
CA VAL A 33 -0.85 -9.93 6.21
C VAL A 33 -0.50 -11.10 5.28
N LEU A 34 -1.42 -12.03 5.06
CA LEU A 34 -1.24 -13.18 4.18
C LEU A 34 -1.10 -12.78 2.71
N ASN A 35 -1.80 -11.73 2.28
CA ASN A 35 -1.69 -11.18 0.93
C ASN A 35 -0.26 -10.79 0.57
N VAL A 36 0.53 -10.34 1.55
CA VAL A 36 1.96 -10.02 1.37
C VAL A 36 2.85 -11.24 1.63
N LEU A 37 2.65 -11.93 2.76
CA LEU A 37 3.59 -12.97 3.21
C LEU A 37 3.43 -14.32 2.48
N LYS A 38 2.28 -14.57 1.84
CA LYS A 38 1.91 -15.81 1.14
C LYS A 38 2.04 -17.10 1.96
N CYS A 39 2.27 -17.00 3.26
CA CYS A 39 2.45 -18.12 4.18
C CYS A 39 1.84 -17.80 5.53
N ALA A 40 0.95 -18.69 6.00
CA ALA A 40 0.16 -18.53 7.21
C ALA A 40 0.81 -19.08 8.49
N ASN A 41 1.81 -19.93 8.34
CA ASN A 41 2.22 -20.80 9.44
C ASN A 41 3.05 -20.12 10.54
N ASP A 42 3.48 -18.87 10.35
CA ASP A 42 4.15 -18.09 11.40
C ASP A 42 4.01 -16.58 11.16
N ILE A 43 2.92 -15.97 11.64
CA ILE A 43 2.80 -14.50 11.63
C ILE A 43 3.49 -13.95 12.88
N THR A 44 4.71 -13.42 12.72
CA THR A 44 5.46 -12.75 13.79
C THR A 44 5.44 -11.23 13.61
N LEU A 45 5.74 -10.47 14.67
CA LEU A 45 5.81 -9.00 14.59
C LEU A 45 6.77 -8.52 13.50
N MET A 46 7.90 -9.19 13.31
CA MET A 46 8.88 -8.86 12.27
C MET A 46 8.30 -9.05 10.86
N ARG A 47 7.49 -10.10 10.65
CA ARG A 47 6.82 -10.32 9.37
C ARG A 47 5.69 -9.31 9.14
N VAL A 48 4.99 -8.89 10.19
CA VAL A 48 4.01 -7.80 10.10
C VAL A 48 4.69 -6.45 9.81
N GLN A 49 5.86 -6.19 10.38
CA GLN A 49 6.67 -5.02 10.02
C GLN A 49 7.06 -5.05 8.53
N HIS A 50 7.43 -6.22 8.01
CA HIS A 50 7.67 -6.41 6.59
C HIS A 50 6.41 -6.11 5.77
N THR A 51 5.24 -6.60 6.16
CA THR A 51 3.95 -6.25 5.52
C THR A 51 3.74 -4.74 5.44
N ILE A 52 3.92 -4.02 6.56
CA ILE A 52 3.77 -2.56 6.58
C ILE A 52 4.77 -1.86 5.66
N ALA A 53 6.02 -2.34 5.59
CA ALA A 53 7.01 -1.79 4.67
C ALA A 53 6.61 -1.96 3.20
N VAL A 54 6.17 -3.17 2.82
CA VAL A 54 5.69 -3.48 1.46
C VAL A 54 4.51 -2.61 1.08
N GLU A 55 3.51 -2.51 1.94
CA GLU A 55 2.33 -1.67 1.69
C GLU A 55 2.66 -0.16 1.63
N SER A 56 3.80 0.24 2.22
CA SER A 56 4.28 1.62 2.18
C SER A 56 5.14 1.92 0.94
N GLY A 57 5.40 0.91 0.12
CA GLY A 57 6.13 0.99 -1.14
C GLY A 57 7.60 0.56 -1.08
N PHE A 58 8.05 -0.06 0.01
CA PHE A 58 9.43 -0.55 0.19
C PHE A 58 9.53 -2.05 -0.05
N LEU A 59 10.68 -2.55 -0.50
CA LEU A 59 10.84 -3.99 -0.73
C LEU A 59 10.81 -4.81 0.57
N ASN A 60 11.37 -4.28 1.65
CA ASN A 60 11.36 -4.90 2.97
C ASN A 60 11.54 -3.86 4.08
N TRP A 61 11.45 -4.32 5.34
CA TRP A 61 11.59 -3.47 6.52
C TRP A 61 12.98 -2.84 6.67
N ALA A 62 14.05 -3.53 6.26
CA ALA A 62 15.41 -3.00 6.32
C ALA A 62 15.59 -1.83 5.35
N ASP A 63 14.99 -1.91 4.16
CA ASP A 63 15.00 -0.82 3.17
C ASP A 63 14.22 0.39 3.68
N LEU A 64 13.09 0.18 4.37
CA LEU A 64 12.37 1.26 5.04
C LEU A 64 13.24 1.96 6.09
N ILE A 65 14.01 1.22 6.89
CA ILE A 65 14.89 1.82 7.90
C ILE A 65 16.03 2.63 7.27
N LYS A 66 16.54 2.18 6.11
CA LYS A 66 17.63 2.84 5.38
C LYS A 66 17.16 3.99 4.48
N ALA A 67 15.85 4.13 4.30
CA ALA A 67 15.26 5.15 3.43
C ALA A 67 15.61 6.57 3.89
N SER A 68 15.71 7.47 2.92
CA SER A 68 15.89 8.89 3.20
C SER A 68 14.69 9.48 3.93
N GLU A 69 14.91 10.60 4.61
CA GLU A 69 13.82 11.31 5.30
C GLU A 69 12.68 11.69 4.33
N LEU A 70 13.01 12.08 3.09
CA LEU A 70 12.02 12.45 2.09
C LEU A 70 11.13 11.26 1.71
N GLU A 71 11.71 10.08 1.50
CA GLU A 71 10.99 8.85 1.17
C GLU A 71 10.07 8.43 2.33
N LEU A 72 10.57 8.51 3.56
CA LEU A 72 9.79 8.21 4.77
C LEU A 72 8.63 9.19 4.96
N ARG A 73 8.83 10.50 4.73
CA ARG A 73 7.73 11.49 4.76
C ARG A 73 6.65 11.16 3.75
N ARG A 74 7.03 10.88 2.50
CA ARG A 74 6.08 10.51 1.43
C ARG A 74 5.33 9.23 1.78
N ALA A 75 6.02 8.23 2.32
CA ALA A 75 5.41 6.98 2.75
C ALA A 75 4.40 7.18 3.89
N VAL A 76 4.70 8.03 4.89
CA VAL A 76 3.75 8.37 5.96
C VAL A 76 2.51 9.07 5.39
N THR A 77 2.69 10.02 4.46
CA THR A 77 1.56 10.69 3.80
C THR A 77 0.68 9.69 3.04
N ARG A 78 1.29 8.80 2.25
CA ARG A 78 0.55 7.72 1.56
C ARG A 78 -0.19 6.79 2.54
N SER A 79 0.46 6.41 3.63
CA SER A 79 -0.12 5.54 4.66
C SER A 79 -1.30 6.19 5.40
N LYS A 80 -1.30 7.52 5.55
CA LYS A 80 -2.44 8.25 6.11
C LYS A 80 -3.58 8.40 5.11
N ASN A 81 -3.26 8.46 3.82
CA ASN A 81 -4.22 8.57 2.72
C ASN A 81 -4.64 7.19 2.17
N ARG A 82 -4.37 6.11 2.90
CA ARG A 82 -4.47 4.72 2.43
C ARG A 82 -5.91 4.18 2.35
N THR A 83 -6.83 5.00 1.88
CA THR A 83 -7.99 4.59 1.06
C THR A 83 -7.53 4.30 -0.38
N ALA A 84 -6.32 3.72 -0.53
CA ALA A 84 -5.72 3.56 -1.83
C ALA A 84 -6.26 2.31 -2.52
N SER A 85 -6.86 2.51 -3.68
CA SER A 85 -7.50 1.46 -4.45
C SER A 85 -6.47 0.60 -5.18
N PRO A 86 -6.82 -0.64 -5.60
CA PRO A 86 -5.91 -1.50 -6.37
C PRO A 86 -5.32 -0.81 -7.61
N LEU A 87 -6.13 -0.05 -8.36
CA LEU A 87 -5.64 0.75 -9.49
C LEU A 87 -4.78 1.93 -9.04
N GLY A 88 -5.13 2.60 -7.95
CA GLY A 88 -4.31 3.67 -7.38
C GLY A 88 -2.93 3.21 -6.92
N ILE A 89 -2.78 1.94 -6.54
CA ILE A 89 -1.49 1.31 -6.27
C ILE A 89 -0.75 1.03 -7.58
N PHE A 90 -1.43 0.48 -8.58
CA PHE A 90 -0.86 0.17 -9.89
C PHE A 90 -0.21 1.41 -10.54
N TYR A 91 -0.93 2.53 -10.62
CA TYR A 91 -0.41 3.75 -11.25
C TYR A 91 0.73 4.39 -10.46
N ARG A 92 0.73 4.27 -9.13
CA ARG A 92 1.84 4.77 -8.30
C ARG A 92 3.13 3.93 -8.41
N GLY A 93 3.02 2.70 -8.91
CA GLY A 93 4.16 1.81 -9.11
C GLY A 93 4.81 1.34 -7.81
N THR A 94 5.82 0.49 -7.95
CA THR A 94 6.69 0.09 -6.83
C THR A 94 7.61 1.26 -6.50
N GLY A 95 7.75 1.64 -5.23
CA GLY A 95 8.46 2.86 -4.77
C GLY A 95 9.95 2.99 -5.15
N ILE A 96 10.47 2.06 -5.94
CA ILE A 96 11.78 2.06 -6.60
C ILE A 96 11.83 3.13 -7.70
N ILE A 97 10.72 3.36 -8.41
CA ILE A 97 10.61 4.40 -9.44
C ILE A 97 9.51 5.37 -9.00
N PRO A 98 9.82 6.67 -8.83
CA PRO A 98 8.79 7.64 -8.52
C PRO A 98 7.78 7.69 -9.67
N ALA A 99 6.49 7.62 -9.33
CA ALA A 99 5.43 7.82 -10.30
C ALA A 99 5.59 9.19 -10.98
N THR A 100 5.28 9.26 -12.27
CA THR A 100 5.19 10.54 -12.96
C THR A 100 4.05 11.38 -12.37
N PRO A 101 4.08 12.72 -12.50
CA PRO A 101 2.98 13.57 -12.03
C PRO A 101 1.62 13.20 -12.63
N GLU A 102 1.60 12.67 -13.85
CA GLU A 102 0.38 12.17 -14.50
C GLU A 102 -0.13 10.88 -13.85
N ASN A 103 0.78 9.95 -13.54
CA ASN A 103 0.44 8.72 -12.84
C ASN A 103 -0.01 8.96 -11.40
N GLU A 104 0.57 9.96 -10.70
CA GLU A 104 0.09 10.37 -9.38
C GLU A 104 -1.34 10.91 -9.43
N LYS A 105 -1.66 11.74 -10.45
CA LYS A 105 -3.04 12.26 -10.65
C LYS A 105 -4.02 11.14 -10.95
N LEU A 106 -3.66 10.17 -11.80
CA LEU A 106 -4.50 9.01 -12.08
C LEU A 106 -4.70 8.17 -10.84
N ALA A 107 -3.63 7.94 -10.08
CA ALA A 107 -3.70 7.17 -8.85
C ALA A 107 -4.64 7.83 -7.81
N ASP A 108 -4.54 9.14 -7.63
CA ASP A 108 -5.43 9.91 -6.75
C ASP A 108 -6.88 9.95 -7.25
N MET A 109 -7.10 9.88 -8.56
CA MET A 109 -8.43 9.76 -9.15
C MET A 109 -9.04 8.40 -8.78
N PHE A 110 -8.31 7.31 -8.98
CA PHE A 110 -8.80 5.97 -8.68
C PHE A 110 -9.03 5.77 -7.18
N ASP A 111 -8.19 6.33 -6.32
CA ASP A 111 -8.38 6.27 -4.86
C ASP A 111 -9.67 6.93 -4.35
N LYS A 112 -10.24 7.85 -5.13
CA LYS A 112 -11.52 8.49 -4.81
C LYS A 112 -12.71 7.72 -5.35
N MET A 113 -12.49 6.69 -6.18
CA MET A 113 -13.53 5.86 -6.78
C MET A 113 -13.76 4.60 -5.95
N THR A 114 -15.02 4.18 -5.88
CA THR A 114 -15.40 2.86 -5.37
C THR A 114 -14.98 1.75 -6.35
N PRO A 115 -14.83 0.49 -5.89
CA PRO A 115 -14.49 -0.62 -6.78
C PRO A 115 -15.43 -0.78 -8.00
N ARG A 116 -16.74 -0.55 -7.81
CA ARG A 116 -17.72 -0.60 -8.91
C ARG A 116 -17.53 0.53 -9.94
N GLU A 117 -17.16 1.72 -9.49
CA GLU A 117 -16.88 2.85 -10.39
C GLU A 117 -15.61 2.62 -11.19
N GLN A 118 -14.60 1.97 -10.59
CA GLN A 118 -13.38 1.57 -11.29
C GLN A 118 -13.65 0.52 -12.37
N GLU A 119 -14.42 -0.52 -12.04
CA GLU A 119 -14.83 -1.56 -12.99
C GLU A 119 -15.58 -0.95 -14.17
N ARG A 120 -16.56 -0.09 -13.89
CA ARG A 120 -17.30 0.64 -14.93
C ARG A 120 -16.41 1.53 -15.79
N PHE A 121 -15.42 2.20 -15.20
CA PHE A 121 -14.48 3.05 -15.93
C PHE A 121 -13.61 2.22 -16.90
N LEU A 122 -13.13 1.05 -16.46
CA LEU A 122 -12.37 0.14 -17.30
C LEU A 122 -13.22 -0.46 -18.42
N ASP A 123 -14.46 -0.86 -18.12
CA ASP A 123 -15.42 -1.38 -19.11
C ASP A 123 -15.78 -0.34 -20.18
N ASP A 124 -16.09 0.89 -19.77
CA ASP A 124 -16.41 1.99 -20.69
C ASP A 124 -15.18 2.40 -21.52
N GLY A 125 -13.97 2.22 -21.00
CA GLY A 125 -12.71 2.38 -21.74
C GLY A 125 -12.51 1.27 -22.77
N ALA A 126 -12.73 0.01 -22.38
CA ALA A 126 -12.58 -1.15 -23.25
C ALA A 126 -13.62 -1.18 -24.39
N ARG A 127 -14.86 -0.74 -24.11
CA ARG A 127 -15.90 -0.51 -25.15
C ARG A 127 -15.48 0.58 -26.13
N ARG A 128 -14.94 1.71 -25.64
CA ARG A 128 -14.41 2.78 -26.51
C ARG A 128 -13.25 2.34 -27.39
N MET A 129 -12.49 1.33 -26.98
CA MET A 129 -11.41 0.73 -27.77
C MET A 129 -11.87 -0.42 -28.67
N GLY A 130 -13.18 -0.70 -28.77
CA GLY A 130 -13.74 -1.74 -29.62
C GLY A 130 -13.37 -3.17 -29.19
N MET A 131 -12.92 -3.38 -27.94
CA MET A 131 -12.48 -4.71 -27.48
C MET A 131 -13.63 -5.68 -27.21
N PHE A 132 -14.87 -5.19 -27.17
CA PHE A 132 -16.08 -5.98 -26.93
C PHE A 132 -17.06 -5.99 -28.11
N ASP A 133 -16.70 -5.37 -29.24
CA ASP A 133 -17.47 -5.48 -30.48
C ASP A 133 -17.04 -6.77 -31.19
N ARG A 134 -17.74 -7.87 -30.87
CA ARG A 134 -17.78 -9.10 -31.68
C ARG A 134 -19.22 -9.49 -31.95
#